data_AF-A0A3S1TLW3-F1
#
_entry.id   AF-A0A3S1TLW3-F1
#
_cell.length_a   1.000
_cell.length_b   1.000
_cell.length_c   1.000
_cell.angle_alpha   90.00
_cell.angle_beta   90.00
_cell.angle_gamma   90.00
#
_symmetry.space_group_name_H-M   'P 1'
#
loop_
_entity.id
_entity.type
_entity.pdbx_description
1 polymer ?
#
loop_
_entity_poly.entity_id
_entity_poly.type
_entity_poly.pdbx_seq_one_letter_code
_entity_poly.pdbx_strand_id
1 'polypeptide(L)' 'PPYMHAGQFSSLDEVVAHYAKAAPSVEGVSEVHPLELSDRERAALVAFLKTLSE' A
#
# COMPACT_ATOMS: atom_id res chain seq x y z
N PRO A 1 0.85 15.75 0.13
CA PRO A 1 2.28 15.39 0.11
C PRO A 1 2.45 13.91 -0.26
N PRO A 2 3.57 13.49 -0.86
CA PRO A 2 3.77 12.08 -1.22
C PRO A 2 3.87 11.18 0.03
N TYR A 3 3.60 9.90 -0.15
CA TYR A 3 3.59 8.85 0.88
C TYR A 3 4.93 8.11 0.95
N MET A 4 5.11 7.31 2.02
CA MET A 4 6.38 6.69 2.45
C MET A 4 7.41 7.70 2.98
N HIS A 5 8.40 7.20 3.73
CA HIS A 5 9.43 8.04 4.37
C HIS A 5 10.27 8.82 3.35
N ALA A 6 10.44 8.29 2.14
CA ALA A 6 11.19 8.92 1.04
C ALA A 6 10.29 9.57 -0.03
N GLY A 7 8.96 9.64 0.18
CA GLY A 7 8.04 10.25 -0.80
C GLY A 7 7.89 9.46 -2.10
N GLN A 8 8.00 8.12 -2.03
CA GLN A 8 8.04 7.24 -3.20
C GLN A 8 6.71 7.14 -3.96
N PHE A 9 5.59 7.44 -3.30
CA PHE A 9 4.25 7.30 -3.88
C PHE A 9 3.46 8.60 -3.81
N SER A 10 2.71 8.87 -4.87
CA SER A 10 1.85 10.04 -5.01
C SER A 10 0.43 9.84 -4.45
N SER A 11 0.03 8.57 -4.26
CA SER A 11 -1.34 8.21 -3.86
C SER A 11 -1.41 7.07 -2.84
N LEU A 12 -2.50 7.00 -2.07
CA LEU A 12 -2.83 5.84 -1.22
C LEU A 12 -3.01 4.56 -2.05
N ASP A 13 -3.44 4.69 -3.30
CA ASP A 13 -3.65 3.57 -4.22
C ASP A 13 -2.32 2.85 -4.50
N GLU A 14 -1.25 3.62 -4.76
CA GLU A 14 0.11 3.11 -4.94
C GLU A 14 0.67 2.48 -3.65
N VAL A 15 0.36 3.07 -2.48
CA VAL A 15 0.74 2.50 -1.18
C VAL A 15 0.08 1.13 -0.98
N VAL A 16 -1.23 1.01 -1.20
CA VAL A 16 -1.93 -0.28 -1.04
C VAL A 16 -1.43 -1.31 -2.05
N ALA A 17 -1.17 -0.92 -3.30
CA ALA A 17 -0.61 -1.82 -4.31
C ALA A 17 0.79 -2.35 -3.92
N HIS A 18 1.62 -1.53 -3.28
CA HIS A 18 2.93 -1.95 -2.79
C HIS A 18 2.82 -3.12 -1.80
N TYR A 19 1.91 -3.03 -0.83
CA TYR A 19 1.69 -4.08 0.16
C TYR A 19 0.94 -5.29 -0.40
N ALA A 20 -0.01 -5.10 -1.32
CA ALA A 20 -0.69 -6.21 -1.99
C ALA A 20 0.29 -7.07 -2.79
N LYS A 21 1.25 -6.44 -3.48
CA LYS A 21 2.31 -7.14 -4.22
C LYS A 21 3.34 -7.79 -3.29
N ALA A 22 3.66 -7.15 -2.17
CA ALA A 22 4.67 -7.59 -1.20
C ALA A 22 5.94 -8.13 -1.88
N ALA A 23 6.56 -7.30 -2.73
CA ALA A 23 7.72 -7.73 -3.50
C ALA A 23 8.83 -8.26 -2.56
N PRO A 24 9.53 -9.35 -2.96
CA PRO A 24 10.60 -9.90 -2.14
C PRO A 24 11.70 -8.85 -1.94
N SER A 25 12.32 -8.87 -0.76
CA SER A 25 13.48 -8.03 -0.48
C SER A 25 14.62 -8.35 -1.45
N VAL A 26 15.33 -7.31 -1.89
CA VAL A 26 16.54 -7.46 -2.72
C VAL A 26 17.62 -8.23 -1.97
N GLU A 27 17.71 -8.02 -0.65
CA GLU A 27 18.57 -8.78 0.26
C GLU A 27 17.81 -9.11 1.56
N GLY A 28 18.08 -10.28 2.14
CA GLY A 28 17.48 -10.71 3.39
C GLY A 28 16.01 -11.16 3.25
N VAL A 29 15.29 -11.14 4.37
CA VAL A 29 13.88 -11.56 4.45
C VAL A 29 12.99 -10.32 4.52
N SER A 30 11.95 -10.28 3.70
CA SER A 30 10.91 -9.25 3.81
C SER A 30 9.96 -9.61 4.96
N GLU A 31 9.69 -8.64 5.83
CA GLU A 31 8.61 -8.74 6.82
C GLU A 31 7.24 -8.43 6.19
N VAL A 32 7.22 -7.98 4.93
CA VAL A 32 5.99 -7.71 4.20
C VAL A 32 5.45 -9.01 3.63
N HIS A 33 4.24 -9.38 4.05
CA HIS A 33 3.50 -10.51 3.52
C HIS A 33 2.47 -10.04 2.48
N PRO A 34 2.26 -10.80 1.38
CA PRO A 34 1.23 -10.48 0.40
C PRO A 34 -0.13 -10.39 1.07
N LEU A 35 -0.85 -9.33 0.75
CA LEU A 35 -2.26 -9.19 1.10
C LEU A 35 -3.07 -9.39 -0.18
N GLU A 36 -3.73 -10.53 -0.31
CA GLU A 36 -4.63 -10.77 -1.43
C GLU A 36 -5.86 -9.88 -1.28
N LEU A 37 -5.98 -8.90 -2.17
CA LEU A 37 -7.13 -8.01 -2.27
C LEU A 37 -7.67 -8.09 -3.69
N SER A 38 -8.99 -8.27 -3.82
CA SER A 38 -9.67 -7.92 -5.05
C SER A 38 -9.60 -6.41 -5.31
N ASP A 39 -9.83 -6.00 -6.56
CA ASP A 39 -9.92 -4.58 -6.92
C ASP A 39 -10.95 -3.82 -6.06
N ARG A 40 -12.04 -4.50 -5.70
CA ARG A 40 -13.10 -3.95 -4.84
C ARG A 40 -12.61 -3.72 -3.42
N GLU A 41 -11.92 -4.69 -2.83
CA GLU A 41 -11.40 -4.58 -1.46
C GLU A 41 -10.30 -3.53 -1.37
N ARG A 42 -9.43 -3.46 -2.38
CA ARG A 42 -8.44 -2.39 -2.53
C ARG A 42 -9.09 -1.00 -2.57
N ALA A 43 -10.12 -0.83 -3.38
CA ALA A 43 -10.86 0.44 -3.45
C ALA A 43 -11.54 0.78 -2.12
N ALA A 44 -12.13 -0.21 -1.44
CA ALA A 44 -12.76 -0.03 -0.13
C ALA A 44 -11.75 0.39 0.95
N LEU A 45 -10.55 -0.21 0.97
CA LEU A 45 -9.48 0.15 1.90
C LEU A 45 -9.01 1.59 1.66
N VAL A 46 -8.79 1.98 0.39
CA VAL A 46 -8.43 3.37 0.05
C VAL A 46 -9.53 4.34 0.48
N ALA A 47 -10.81 4.00 0.25
CA ALA A 47 -11.93 4.82 0.69
C ALA A 47 -11.98 4.97 2.22
N PHE A 48 -11.78 3.88 2.96
CA PHE A 48 -11.70 3.89 4.41
C PHE A 48 -10.54 4.77 4.92
N LEU A 49 -9.34 4.62 4.38
CA LEU A 49 -8.19 5.43 4.79
C LEU A 49 -8.41 6.93 4.57
N LYS A 50 -9.15 7.30 3.51
CA LYS A 50 -9.54 8.69 3.27
C LYS A 50 -10.50 9.25 4.32
N THR A 51 -11.27 8.41 5.02
CA THR A 51 -12.15 8.90 6.11
C THR A 51 -11.38 9.24 7.39
N LEU A 52 -10.09 8.90 7.45
CA LEU A 52 -9.22 9.22 8.60
C LEU A 52 -8.49 10.56 8.42
N SER A 53 -8.67 11.22 7.28
CA SER A 53 -8.16 12.56 7.00
C SER A 53 -9.24 13.58 7.32
N GLU A 54 -8.87 14.72 7.91
CA GLU A 54 -9.78 15.84 8.20
C GLU A 54 -10.45 16.41 6.94
#